data_AF-A0A1A3FAH7-F1
#
_entry.id   AF-A0A1A3FAH7-F1
#
_cell.length_a   1.000
_cell.length_b   1.000
_cell.length_c   1.000
_cell.angle_alpha   90.00
_cell.angle_beta   90.00
_cell.angle_gamma   90.00
#
_symmetry.space_group_name_H-M   'P 1'
#
loop_
_entity.id
_entity.type
_entity.pdbx_description
1 polymer ?
#
loop_
_entity_poly.entity_id
_entity_poly.type
_entity_poly.pdbx_seq_one_letter_code
_entity_poly.pdbx_strand_id
1 'polypeptide(L)'
;MTDDISPPSDGATNDAGAPADSATVSRRRALGGAMLAGLGGAAIGAMGGGFAGHAMAAGQRGDDDDTVDLRRSYPFYGQPHQGGIDTPPQRYAMFMSFSLAEGAGRTDLQTLLARWSAAAAILQQGKPVGTVRLAGLSP
;
A
#
# COMPACT_ATOMS: atom_id res chain seq x y z
N MET A 1 37.48 20.57 63.12
CA MET A 1 37.07 21.95 62.80
C MET A 1 35.92 21.82 61.82
N THR A 2 34.71 21.90 62.36
CA THR A 2 33.42 21.89 61.66
C THR A 2 33.33 23.08 60.73
N ASP A 3 32.70 22.93 59.57
CA ASP A 3 31.76 23.94 59.09
C ASP A 3 30.64 23.21 58.35
N ASP A 4 29.52 23.18 59.06
CA ASP A 4 28.19 22.79 58.66
C ASP A 4 27.56 23.99 57.93
N ILE A 5 26.93 23.76 56.78
CA ILE A 5 25.92 24.67 56.23
C ILE A 5 24.94 23.87 55.36
N SER A 6 23.68 23.93 55.78
CA SER A 6 22.45 23.64 55.04
C SER A 6 21.40 24.68 55.51
N PRO A 7 20.27 24.92 54.80
CA PRO A 7 19.96 25.00 53.37
C PRO A 7 19.28 26.38 53.05
N PRO A 8 18.58 26.56 51.90
CA PRO A 8 17.15 26.27 51.91
C PRO A 8 16.63 25.54 50.66
N SER A 9 15.56 24.79 50.89
CA SER A 9 14.65 24.23 49.90
C SER A 9 13.86 25.34 49.21
N ASP A 10 13.91 25.40 47.88
CA ASP A 10 12.88 26.07 47.09
C ASP A 10 12.46 25.17 45.92
N GLY A 11 11.15 24.98 45.86
CA GLY A 11 10.48 24.12 44.92
C GLY A 11 10.53 24.64 43.49
N ALA A 12 10.68 23.70 42.57
CA ALA A 12 10.10 23.78 41.26
C ALA A 12 9.68 22.37 40.86
N THR A 13 8.56 21.93 41.44
CA THR A 13 7.71 20.93 40.81
C THR A 13 7.31 21.53 39.45
N ASN A 14 7.98 21.10 38.39
CA ASN A 14 7.51 21.34 37.03
C ASN A 14 6.27 20.46 36.80
N ASP A 15 5.16 20.86 37.42
CA ASP A 15 3.81 20.54 36.99
C ASP A 15 3.54 21.33 35.71
N ALA A 16 4.04 20.80 34.60
CA ALA A 16 3.72 21.32 33.28
C ALA A 16 3.38 20.14 32.36
N GLY A 17 2.07 19.95 32.16
CA GLY A 17 1.53 19.19 31.05
C GLY A 17 0.78 17.94 31.49
N ALA A 18 -0.51 18.10 31.74
CA ALA A 18 -1.49 17.02 31.65
C ALA A 18 -1.24 16.15 30.39
N PRO A 19 -1.56 14.85 30.42
CA PRO A 19 -1.41 14.00 29.25
C PRO A 19 -2.30 14.57 28.15
N ALA A 20 -1.67 15.11 27.10
CA ALA A 20 -2.37 15.33 25.84
C ALA A 20 -2.73 13.94 25.32
N ASP A 21 -3.94 13.54 25.65
CA ASP A 21 -4.62 12.38 25.12
C ASP A 21 -4.58 12.53 23.60
N SER A 22 -3.60 11.87 22.97
CA SER A 22 -3.41 11.91 21.53
C SER A 22 -4.55 11.09 20.95
N ALA A 23 -5.68 11.79 20.77
CA ALA A 23 -6.89 11.27 20.18
C ALA A 23 -6.52 10.55 18.90
N THR A 24 -6.41 9.23 19.00
CA THR A 24 -5.95 8.37 17.93
C THR A 24 -7.03 8.43 16.87
N VAL A 25 -6.80 9.23 15.83
CA VAL A 25 -7.76 9.39 14.74
C VAL A 25 -7.83 8.05 14.02
N SER A 26 -8.86 7.29 14.33
CA SER A 26 -9.12 6.01 13.67
C SER A 26 -9.36 6.27 12.19
N ARG A 27 -8.47 5.74 11.33
CA ARG A 27 -8.63 5.74 9.86
C ARG A 27 -10.01 5.26 9.42
N ARG A 28 -10.64 4.38 10.20
CA ARG A 28 -12.00 3.88 9.98
C ARG A 28 -13.09 4.95 10.19
N ARG A 29 -12.87 5.88 11.12
CA ARG A 29 -13.76 7.05 11.35
C ARG A 29 -13.58 8.10 10.26
N ALA A 30 -12.37 8.31 9.75
CA ALA A 30 -12.10 9.22 8.64
C ALA A 30 -12.77 8.74 7.34
N LEU A 31 -12.70 7.44 7.03
CA LEU A 31 -13.34 6.86 5.86
C LEU A 31 -14.88 6.78 5.99
N GLY A 32 -15.40 6.60 7.21
CA GLY A 32 -16.85 6.61 7.48
C GLY A 32 -17.49 8.00 7.36
N GLY A 33 -16.75 9.08 7.67
CA GLY A 33 -17.25 10.46 7.56
C GLY A 33 -17.41 10.95 6.12
N ALA A 34 -16.59 10.47 5.18
CA ALA A 34 -16.65 10.88 3.78
C ALA A 34 -17.90 10.36 3.04
N MET A 35 -18.50 9.26 3.49
CA MET A 35 -19.71 8.69 2.88
C MET A 35 -20.98 9.50 3.16
N LEU A 36 -21.03 10.30 4.24
CA LEU A 36 -22.21 11.10 4.59
C LEU A 36 -22.30 12.45 3.84
N ALA A 37 -21.23 12.89 3.17
CA ALA A 37 -21.21 14.11 2.37
C ALA A 37 -21.72 13.92 0.92
N GLY A 38 -22.08 12.69 0.52
CA GLY A 38 -22.45 12.35 -0.85
C GLY A 38 -23.92 12.53 -1.24
N LEU A 39 -24.80 12.91 -0.31
CA LEU A 39 -26.26 12.98 -0.58
C LEU A 39 -26.83 14.40 -0.73
N GLY A 40 -26.00 15.45 -0.65
CA GLY A 40 -26.48 16.81 -0.89
C GLY A 40 -25.33 17.78 -1.16
N GLY A 41 -25.12 18.15 -2.43
CA GLY A 41 -24.20 19.24 -2.75
C GLY A 41 -23.44 19.05 -4.05
N ALA A 42 -24.13 19.17 -5.18
CA ALA A 42 -23.48 19.62 -6.40
C ALA A 42 -23.14 21.12 -6.25
N ALA A 43 -21.96 21.46 -5.71
CA ALA A 43 -21.35 22.77 -5.89
C ALA A 43 -19.89 22.80 -5.43
N ILE A 44 -19.04 23.37 -6.30
CA ILE A 44 -17.66 23.84 -6.09
C ILE A 44 -16.58 22.82 -6.50
N GLY A 45 -16.21 22.88 -7.79
CA GLY A 45 -14.99 22.30 -8.31
C GLY A 45 -13.75 22.99 -7.75
N ALA A 46 -12.74 22.19 -7.39
CA ALA A 46 -11.29 22.47 -7.52
C ALA A 46 -10.44 21.42 -6.77
N MET A 47 -10.56 20.13 -7.10
CA MET A 47 -9.47 19.13 -6.97
C MET A 47 -9.64 18.03 -8.05
N GLY A 48 -9.99 18.44 -9.27
CA GLY A 48 -10.40 17.58 -10.38
C GLY A 48 -9.27 17.02 -11.23
N GLY A 49 -8.19 16.51 -10.62
CA GLY A 49 -7.07 15.88 -11.35
C GLY A 49 -7.09 14.35 -11.37
N GLY A 50 -7.54 13.70 -10.28
CA GLY A 50 -7.42 12.25 -10.13
C GLY A 50 -8.53 11.43 -10.77
N PHE A 51 -9.77 11.91 -10.72
CA PHE A 51 -10.92 11.13 -11.20
C PHE A 51 -11.24 11.33 -12.70
N ALA A 52 -10.95 12.51 -13.25
CA ALA A 52 -11.20 12.78 -14.67
C ALA A 52 -10.27 11.97 -15.60
N GLY A 53 -9.01 11.74 -15.20
CA GLY A 53 -8.09 10.87 -15.95
C GLY A 53 -8.53 9.40 -15.99
N HIS A 54 -9.18 8.92 -14.93
CA HIS A 54 -9.69 7.54 -14.85
C HIS A 54 -10.88 7.31 -15.80
N ALA A 55 -11.77 8.29 -15.94
CA ALA A 55 -12.89 8.22 -16.87
C ALA A 55 -12.44 8.25 -18.35
N MET A 56 -11.40 9.04 -18.66
CA MET A 56 -10.84 9.13 -20.02
C MET A 56 -10.08 7.86 -20.42
N ALA A 57 -9.37 7.21 -19.49
CA ALA A 57 -8.72 5.91 -19.72
C ALA A 57 -9.74 4.78 -19.92
N ALA A 58 -10.92 4.86 -19.30
CA ALA A 58 -12.00 3.89 -19.50
C ALA A 58 -12.76 4.09 -20.84
N GLY A 59 -12.74 5.31 -21.39
CA GLY A 59 -13.50 5.72 -22.58
C GLY A 59 -12.84 5.45 -23.94
N GLN A 60 -11.58 5.02 -23.97
CA GLN A 60 -10.87 4.67 -25.22
C GLN A 60 -11.04 3.20 -25.64
N ARG A 61 -12.16 2.56 -25.33
CA ARG A 61 -12.53 1.30 -26.02
C ARG A 61 -13.21 1.66 -27.34
N GLY A 62 -12.37 2.04 -28.29
CA GLY A 62 -12.71 1.90 -29.70
C GLY A 62 -12.92 0.42 -30.00
N ASP A 63 -13.94 0.16 -30.81
CA ASP A 63 -14.48 -1.11 -31.31
C ASP A 63 -13.49 -1.88 -32.22
N ASP A 64 -12.22 -1.96 -31.85
CA ASP A 64 -11.20 -2.75 -32.56
C ASP A 64 -10.86 -3.99 -31.72
N ASP A 65 -11.44 -5.12 -32.12
CA ASP A 65 -11.07 -6.52 -31.82
C ASP A 65 -10.72 -6.86 -30.36
N ASP A 66 -11.42 -7.83 -29.76
CA ASP A 66 -11.16 -8.30 -28.39
C ASP A 66 -9.85 -9.12 -28.27
N THR A 67 -8.87 -8.82 -29.11
CA THR A 67 -7.54 -9.43 -29.13
C THR A 67 -6.64 -8.77 -28.09
N VAL A 68 -6.26 -9.57 -27.10
CA VAL A 68 -5.25 -9.20 -26.09
C VAL A 68 -3.86 -9.58 -26.61
N ASP A 69 -2.94 -8.62 -26.66
CA ASP A 69 -1.53 -8.89 -26.92
C ASP A 69 -0.89 -9.63 -25.74
N LEU A 70 -0.80 -10.96 -25.84
CA LEU A 70 -0.19 -11.83 -24.84
C LEU A 70 1.35 -11.78 -24.84
N ARG A 71 1.98 -11.06 -25.79
CA ARG A 71 3.45 -10.91 -25.84
C ARG A 71 3.93 -9.70 -25.06
N ARG A 72 3.03 -8.79 -24.67
CA ARG A 72 3.39 -7.62 -23.88
C ARG A 72 3.86 -8.02 -22.48
N SER A 73 5.07 -7.60 -22.12
CA SER A 73 5.63 -7.76 -20.79
C SER A 73 6.21 -6.45 -20.29
N TYR A 74 6.11 -6.18 -18.99
CA TYR A 74 6.77 -5.05 -18.36
C TYR A 74 8.01 -5.55 -17.60
N PRO A 75 9.15 -4.84 -17.59
CA PRO A 75 10.28 -5.22 -16.77
C PRO A 75 9.98 -5.07 -15.27
N PHE A 76 10.41 -6.05 -14.46
CA PHE A 76 10.25 -5.99 -12.99
C PHE A 76 11.33 -5.12 -12.32
N TYR A 77 12.56 -5.14 -12.84
CA TYR A 77 13.72 -4.41 -12.31
C TYR A 77 14.13 -3.24 -13.22
N GLY A 78 14.96 -2.34 -12.69
CA GLY A 78 15.52 -1.21 -13.44
C GLY A 78 14.51 -0.11 -13.78
N GLN A 79 13.34 -0.14 -13.17
CA GLN A 79 12.31 0.89 -13.32
C GLN A 79 12.41 1.92 -12.20
N PRO A 80 12.01 3.19 -12.47
CA PRO A 80 12.00 4.23 -11.44
C PRO A 80 10.97 3.98 -10.33
N HIS A 81 9.95 3.15 -10.59
CA HIS A 81 8.89 2.79 -9.66
C HIS A 81 8.39 1.36 -9.88
N GLN A 82 7.60 0.85 -8.94
CA GLN A 82 6.99 -0.48 -9.05
C GLN A 82 5.98 -0.56 -10.20
N GLY A 83 5.80 -1.76 -10.75
CA GLY A 83 4.76 -2.05 -11.73
C GLY A 83 3.37 -1.82 -11.14
N GLY A 84 2.43 -1.39 -11.98
CA GLY A 84 1.05 -1.08 -11.56
C GLY A 84 0.81 0.36 -11.08
N ILE A 85 1.84 1.21 -11.03
CA ILE A 85 1.68 2.66 -10.73
C ILE A 85 1.40 3.44 -12.02
N ASP A 86 2.37 3.48 -12.93
CA ASP A 86 2.25 4.13 -14.26
C ASP A 86 2.01 3.12 -15.39
N THR A 87 1.81 1.85 -15.03
CA THR A 87 1.45 0.81 -16.02
C THR A 87 0.04 1.09 -16.54
N PRO A 88 -0.20 1.04 -17.86
CA PRO A 88 -1.55 1.16 -18.42
C PRO A 88 -2.53 0.20 -17.73
N PRO A 89 -3.79 0.61 -17.49
CA PRO A 89 -4.79 -0.23 -16.86
C PRO A 89 -4.91 -1.60 -17.55
N GLN A 90 -4.80 -2.67 -16.77
CA GLN A 90 -4.91 -4.05 -17.26
C GLN A 90 -6.38 -4.51 -17.25
N ARG A 91 -6.71 -5.51 -18.08
CA ARG A 91 -8.08 -6.06 -18.16
C ARG A 91 -8.52 -6.78 -16.89
N TYR A 92 -7.58 -7.39 -16.17
CA TYR A 92 -7.82 -8.17 -14.96
C TYR A 92 -6.93 -7.70 -13.81
N ALA A 93 -7.46 -7.73 -12.58
CA ALA A 93 -6.72 -7.40 -11.37
C ALA A 93 -7.19 -8.28 -10.19
N MET A 94 -6.26 -8.66 -9.31
CA MET A 94 -6.52 -9.38 -8.07
C MET A 94 -5.89 -8.62 -6.91
N PHE A 95 -6.67 -8.32 -5.87
CA PHE A 95 -6.20 -7.64 -4.67
C PHE A 95 -6.26 -8.60 -3.48
N MET A 96 -5.21 -8.59 -2.66
CA MET A 96 -5.06 -9.49 -1.51
C MET A 96 -4.46 -8.73 -0.33
N SER A 97 -4.87 -9.09 0.88
CA SER A 97 -4.27 -8.60 2.13
C SER A 97 -3.82 -9.78 2.98
N PHE A 98 -2.66 -9.68 3.59
CA PHE A 98 -2.08 -10.74 4.42
C PHE A 98 -1.82 -10.23 5.84
N SER A 99 -2.03 -11.10 6.82
CA SER A 99 -1.58 -10.90 8.20
C SER A 99 -0.36 -11.77 8.46
N LEU A 100 0.57 -11.29 9.29
CA LEU A 100 1.71 -12.10 9.72
C LEU A 100 1.24 -13.19 10.68
N ALA A 101 1.84 -14.37 10.57
CA ALA A 101 1.63 -15.45 11.52
C ALA A 101 2.15 -15.06 12.91
N GLU A 102 1.59 -15.66 13.95
CA GLU A 102 2.07 -15.47 15.31
C GLU A 102 3.56 -15.89 15.41
N GLY A 103 4.37 -15.06 16.07
CA GLY A 103 5.81 -15.29 16.21
C GLY A 103 6.66 -14.97 14.96
N ALA A 104 6.06 -14.57 13.83
CA ALA A 104 6.82 -14.18 12.65
C ALA A 104 7.65 -12.90 12.90
N GLY A 105 8.96 -13.00 12.67
CA GLY A 105 9.91 -11.94 12.93
C GLY A 105 10.35 -11.16 11.69
N ARG A 106 11.29 -10.24 11.91
CA ARG A 106 11.90 -9.43 10.84
C ARG A 106 12.55 -10.29 9.74
N THR A 107 13.30 -11.32 10.14
CA THR A 107 14.01 -12.21 9.20
C THR A 107 13.04 -13.00 8.33
N ASP A 108 11.91 -13.44 8.90
CA ASP A 108 10.88 -14.18 8.16
C ASP A 108 10.23 -13.28 7.12
N LEU A 109 9.90 -12.03 7.49
CA LEU A 109 9.34 -11.06 6.56
C LEU A 109 10.33 -10.70 5.45
N GLN A 110 11.60 -10.49 5.77
CA GLN A 110 12.65 -10.23 4.77
C GLN A 110 12.76 -11.39 3.78
N THR A 111 12.77 -12.63 4.28
CA THR A 111 12.84 -13.84 3.47
C THR A 111 11.60 -13.99 2.59
N LEU A 112 10.41 -13.74 3.16
CA LEU A 112 9.14 -13.78 2.44
C LEU A 112 9.13 -12.78 1.28
N LEU A 113 9.44 -11.51 1.54
CA LEU A 113 9.44 -10.46 0.52
C LEU A 113 10.51 -10.68 -0.54
N ALA A 114 11.68 -11.21 -0.17
CA ALA A 114 12.71 -11.58 -1.14
C ALA A 114 12.23 -12.71 -2.07
N ARG A 115 11.63 -13.77 -1.50
CA ARG A 115 11.06 -14.89 -2.28
C ARG A 115 9.93 -14.43 -3.20
N TRP A 116 9.04 -13.57 -2.72
CA TRP A 116 7.97 -13.01 -3.53
C TRP A 116 8.48 -12.10 -4.64
N SER A 117 9.47 -11.27 -4.36
CA SER A 117 10.07 -10.42 -5.40
C SER A 117 10.72 -11.24 -6.50
N ALA A 118 11.45 -12.31 -6.13
CA ALA A 118 12.03 -13.23 -7.10
C ALA A 118 10.96 -13.96 -7.92
N ALA A 119 9.89 -14.44 -7.28
CA ALA A 119 8.77 -15.09 -7.96
C ALA A 119 8.05 -14.13 -8.92
N ALA A 120 7.75 -12.90 -8.48
CA ALA A 120 7.10 -11.89 -9.29
C ALA A 120 7.94 -11.53 -10.53
N ALA A 121 9.26 -11.39 -10.39
CA ALA A 121 10.16 -11.13 -11.51
C ALA A 121 10.16 -12.25 -12.57
N ILE A 122 9.97 -13.51 -12.16
CA ILE A 122 9.84 -14.66 -13.06
C ILE A 122 8.46 -14.65 -13.74
N LEU A 123 7.39 -14.45 -12.96
CA LEU A 123 6.01 -14.42 -13.48
C LEU A 123 5.80 -13.29 -14.48
N GLN A 124 6.39 -12.12 -14.26
CA GLN A 124 6.25 -10.97 -15.16
C GLN A 124 6.97 -11.19 -16.52
N GLN A 125 7.90 -12.14 -16.59
CA GLN A 125 8.48 -12.64 -17.85
C GLN A 125 7.62 -13.73 -18.52
N GLY A 126 6.44 -14.04 -17.98
CA GLY A 126 5.58 -15.13 -18.46
C GLY A 126 6.14 -16.52 -18.15
N LYS A 127 7.09 -16.64 -17.22
CA LYS A 127 7.71 -17.93 -16.86
C LYS A 127 7.05 -18.53 -15.62
N PRO A 128 6.97 -19.87 -15.52
CA PRO A 128 6.45 -20.53 -14.33
C PRO A 128 7.43 -20.40 -13.16
N VAL A 129 6.90 -20.34 -11.94
CA VAL A 129 7.67 -20.40 -10.69
C VAL A 129 7.59 -21.81 -10.12
N GLY A 130 8.73 -22.36 -9.70
CA GLY A 130 8.81 -23.71 -9.14
C GLY A 130 8.73 -24.80 -10.21
N THR A 131 8.47 -26.04 -9.78
CA THR A 131 8.35 -27.19 -10.69
C THR A 131 7.00 -27.18 -11.39
N VAL A 132 7.02 -27.18 -12.72
CA VAL A 132 5.80 -27.32 -13.52
C VAL A 132 5.40 -28.79 -13.56
N ARG A 133 4.30 -29.14 -12.91
CA ARG A 133 3.64 -30.41 -13.16
C ARG A 133 2.74 -30.27 -14.39
N LEU A 134 3.14 -30.87 -15.50
CA LEU A 134 2.25 -31.05 -16.65
C LEU A 134 1.25 -32.15 -16.30
N ALA A 135 0.03 -31.76 -15.95
CA ALA A 135 -1.07 -32.72 -15.86
C ALA A 135 -1.41 -33.15 -17.29
N GLY A 136 -0.96 -34.34 -17.74
CA GLY A 136 -1.40 -34.87 -19.03
C GLY A 136 -0.60 -35.98 -19.71
N LEU A 137 0.61 -36.34 -19.28
CA LEU A 137 1.33 -37.47 -19.89
C LEU A 137 1.19 -38.72 -19.01
N SER A 138 0.09 -39.46 -19.22
CA SER A 138 0.10 -40.89 -18.93
C SER A 138 1.00 -41.57 -19.98
N PRO A 139 1.88 -42.50 -19.59
CA PRO A 139 2.69 -43.28 -20.54
C PRO A 139 1.83 -44.18 -21.44
#